data_AF-A0A4V1T5I9-F1
#
_entry.id   AF-A0A4V1T5I9-F1
#
_cell.length_a   1.000
_cell.length_b   1.000
_cell.length_c   1.000
_cell.angle_alpha   90.00
_cell.angle_beta   90.00
_cell.angle_gamma   90.00
#
_symmetry.space_group_name_H-M   'P 1'
#
loop_
_entity.id
_entity.type
_entity.pdbx_description
1 polymer ?
#
loop_
_entity_poly.entity_id
_entity_poly.type
_entity_poly.pdbx_seq_one_letter_code
_entity_poly.pdbx_strand_id
1 'polypeptide(L)'
;MLQHGVPTDESTSIRLQMISGGMQAFLQAPIFGHGPFAFVNIANELSELPYGSWPHLHNDLADFAASAGILGLVAYALFLLAPIVEVLRSAKTAARPRILVLVSTLVAGYFIMGLTNAMFGILTVTVSYAVICVVTGVLVMQANQALKA
;
A
#
# COMPACT_ATOMS: atom_id res chain seq x y z
N MET A 1 -16.45 19.04 -2.50
CA MET A 1 -17.80 19.20 -3.09
C MET A 1 -17.88 20.60 -3.68
N LEU A 2 -18.73 20.87 -4.69
CA LEU A 2 -18.95 22.25 -5.15
C LEU A 2 -19.80 22.99 -4.12
N GLN A 3 -19.17 23.71 -3.20
CA GLN A 3 -19.85 24.76 -2.45
C GLN A 3 -19.81 26.04 -3.29
N HIS A 4 -20.98 26.50 -3.74
CA HIS A 4 -21.19 27.81 -4.40
C HIS A 4 -20.63 27.99 -5.82
N GLY A 5 -20.41 26.90 -6.58
CA GLY A 5 -20.00 27.01 -8.00
C GLY A 5 -18.56 27.46 -8.22
N VAL A 6 -17.78 27.59 -7.14
CA VAL A 6 -16.33 27.75 -7.19
C VAL A 6 -15.70 26.37 -6.95
N PRO A 7 -14.81 25.88 -7.82
CA PRO A 7 -14.05 24.67 -7.53
C PRO A 7 -13.25 24.88 -6.23
N THR A 8 -13.62 24.19 -5.16
CA THR A 8 -12.83 24.14 -3.93
C THR A 8 -12.00 22.87 -3.94
N ASP A 9 -10.70 22.99 -3.67
CA ASP A 9 -9.77 21.86 -3.62
C ASP A 9 -9.82 21.14 -2.26
N GLU A 10 -11.04 20.94 -1.76
CA GLU A 10 -11.35 20.47 -0.41
C GLU A 10 -10.85 19.04 -0.16
N SER A 11 -10.95 18.18 -1.18
CA SER A 11 -10.46 16.80 -1.07
C SER A 11 -8.94 16.75 -0.96
N THR A 12 -8.24 17.63 -1.67
CA THR A 12 -6.78 17.69 -1.62
C THR A 12 -6.34 18.29 -0.30
N SER A 13 -6.99 19.36 0.18
CA SER A 13 -6.67 19.94 1.49
C SER A 13 -6.84 18.93 2.62
N ILE A 14 -7.94 18.15 2.62
CA ILE A 14 -8.16 17.07 3.58
C ILE A 14 -7.04 16.02 3.52
N ARG A 15 -6.66 15.56 2.33
CA ARG A 15 -5.61 14.54 2.17
C ARG A 15 -4.23 15.04 2.60
N LEU A 16 -3.93 16.32 2.38
CA LEU A 16 -2.71 16.95 2.88
C LEU A 16 -2.69 16.96 4.41
N GLN A 17 -3.83 17.23 5.05
CA GLN A 17 -3.95 17.15 6.52
C GLN A 17 -3.81 15.72 7.03
N MET A 18 -4.37 14.72 6.32
CA MET A 18 -4.16 13.29 6.65
C MET A 18 -2.69 12.89 6.56
N ILE A 19 -1.97 13.29 5.51
CA ILE A 19 -0.54 13.00 5.34
C ILE A 19 0.29 13.71 6.41
N SER A 20 0.02 14.99 6.67
CA SER A 20 0.72 15.77 7.70
C SER A 20 0.50 15.16 9.09
N GLY A 21 -0.75 14.88 9.45
CA GLY A 21 -1.12 14.24 10.70
C GLY A 21 -0.53 12.83 10.85
N GLY A 22 -0.55 12.03 9.78
CA GLY A 22 0.06 10.69 9.75
C GLY A 22 1.57 10.74 9.93
N MET A 23 2.25 11.72 9.31
CA MET A 23 3.68 11.95 9.51
C MET A 23 3.99 12.32 10.97
N GLN A 24 3.21 13.21 11.57
CA GLN A 24 3.38 13.58 12.97
C GLN A 24 3.12 12.39 13.91
N ALA A 25 2.09 11.59 13.65
CA ALA A 25 1.81 10.37 14.40
C ALA A 25 3.00 9.39 14.31
N PHE A 26 3.55 9.18 13.12
CA PHE A 26 4.75 8.36 12.93
C PHE A 26 5.94 8.88 13.75
N LEU A 27 6.20 10.20 13.71
CA LEU A 27 7.33 10.80 14.45
C LEU A 27 7.20 10.65 15.97
N GLN A 28 5.97 10.58 16.51
CA GLN A 28 5.74 10.32 17.94
C GLN A 28 5.98 8.86 18.34
N ALA A 29 5.72 7.90 17.45
CA ALA A 29 5.84 6.46 17.74
C ALA A 29 6.53 5.70 16.57
N PRO A 30 7.82 5.97 16.28
CA PRO A 30 8.45 5.56 15.02
C PRO A 30 8.69 4.06 14.89
N ILE A 31 8.73 3.32 16.00
CA ILE A 31 9.02 1.87 15.97
C ILE A 31 7.73 1.06 15.81
N PHE A 32 6.78 1.26 16.73
CA PHE A 32 5.57 0.43 16.85
C PHE A 32 4.28 1.13 16.38
N GLY A 33 4.34 2.43 16.07
CA GLY A 33 3.15 3.21 15.73
C GLY A 33 2.15 3.30 16.87
N HIS A 34 0.94 3.71 16.53
CA HIS A 34 -0.18 3.92 17.46
C HIS A 34 -1.23 2.79 17.44
N GLY A 35 -0.95 1.72 16.72
CA GLY A 35 -1.84 0.58 16.55
C GLY A 35 -2.96 0.80 15.52
N PRO A 36 -3.55 -0.29 15.01
CA PRO A 36 -4.44 -0.26 13.85
C PRO A 36 -5.81 0.39 14.10
N PHE A 37 -6.18 0.63 15.37
CA PHE A 37 -7.50 1.16 15.72
C PHE A 37 -7.49 2.64 16.12
N ALA A 38 -6.33 3.20 16.48
CA ALA A 38 -6.22 4.55 17.02
C ALA A 38 -5.51 5.53 16.07
N PHE A 39 -4.69 5.03 15.14
CA PHE A 39 -3.77 5.86 14.37
C PHE A 39 -4.46 6.96 13.54
N VAL A 40 -5.66 6.73 12.99
CA VAL A 40 -6.38 7.76 12.21
C VAL A 40 -6.86 8.89 13.12
N ASN A 41 -7.40 8.57 14.30
CA ASN A 41 -7.85 9.57 15.25
C ASN A 41 -6.67 10.40 15.77
N ILE A 42 -5.56 9.75 16.08
CA ILE A 42 -4.33 10.41 16.52
C ILE A 42 -3.77 11.31 15.41
N ALA A 43 -3.72 10.82 14.17
CA ALA A 43 -3.32 11.64 13.04
C ALA A 43 -4.24 12.86 12.84
N ASN A 44 -5.54 12.75 13.14
CA ASN A 44 -6.49 13.87 13.06
C ASN A 44 -6.32 14.86 14.21
N GLU A 45 -5.93 14.41 15.40
CA GLU A 45 -5.59 15.28 16.52
C GLU A 45 -4.28 16.05 16.30
N LEU A 46 -3.36 15.46 15.53
CA LEU A 46 -2.06 16.06 15.21
C LEU A 46 -2.06 16.88 13.91
N SER A 47 -3.11 16.83 13.10
CA SER A 47 -3.19 17.68 11.90
C SER A 47 -3.48 19.14 12.27
N GLU A 48 -3.08 20.07 11.40
CA GLU A 48 -3.30 21.51 11.64
C GLU A 48 -4.79 21.85 11.61
N LEU A 49 -5.53 21.18 10.73
CA LEU A 49 -6.98 21.28 10.63
C LEU A 49 -7.58 19.88 10.77
N PRO A 50 -8.67 19.73 11.55
CA PRO A 50 -9.36 18.46 11.67
C PRO A 50 -10.03 18.09 10.35
N TYR A 51 -9.86 16.84 9.93
CA TYR A 51 -10.47 16.28 8.72
C TYR A 51 -11.59 15.27 9.02
N GLY A 52 -11.88 15.02 10.30
CA GLY A 52 -13.01 14.20 10.73
C GLY A 52 -12.70 12.70 10.75
N SER A 53 -13.77 11.89 10.82
CA SER A 53 -13.65 10.43 10.95
C SER A 53 -13.52 9.74 9.59
N TRP A 54 -12.42 9.03 9.39
CA TRP A 54 -12.14 8.24 8.19
C TRP A 54 -11.63 6.85 8.56
N PRO A 55 -11.79 5.83 7.69
CA PRO A 55 -11.27 4.50 7.95
C PRO A 55 -9.75 4.38 7.74
N HIS A 56 -9.13 5.35 7.04
CA HIS A 56 -7.71 5.37 6.68
C HIS A 56 -7.27 6.78 6.24
N LEU A 57 -5.96 6.99 6.13
CA LEU A 57 -5.31 8.26 5.77
C LEU A 57 -5.19 8.49 4.26
N HIS A 58 -5.71 7.57 3.43
CA HIS A 58 -5.65 7.66 1.97
C HIS A 58 -4.22 7.71 1.43
N ASN A 59 -3.30 7.06 2.12
CA ASN A 59 -1.92 6.91 1.70
C ASN A 59 -1.33 5.74 2.48
N ASP A 60 -0.95 4.67 1.77
CA ASP A 60 -0.41 3.46 2.40
C ASP A 60 0.79 3.79 3.31
N LEU A 61 1.71 4.64 2.87
CA LEU A 61 2.89 4.97 3.67
C LEU A 61 2.48 5.64 4.98
N ALA A 62 1.54 6.58 4.94
CA ALA A 62 1.01 7.22 6.14
C ALA A 62 0.24 6.23 7.03
N ASP A 63 -0.60 5.37 6.45
CA ASP A 63 -1.37 4.35 7.17
C ASP A 63 -0.44 3.39 7.91
N PHE A 64 0.52 2.77 7.21
CA PHE A 64 1.44 1.80 7.81
C PHE A 64 2.43 2.46 8.78
N ALA A 65 2.92 3.67 8.49
CA ALA A 65 3.83 4.38 9.38
C ALA A 65 3.14 4.84 10.67
N ALA A 66 1.95 5.44 10.59
CA ALA A 66 1.22 5.90 11.77
C ALA A 66 0.68 4.71 12.60
N SER A 67 0.23 3.65 11.94
CA SER A 67 -0.31 2.45 12.59
C SER A 67 0.75 1.60 13.26
N ALA A 68 1.85 1.32 12.57
CA ALA A 68 2.83 0.30 12.99
C ALA A 68 4.30 0.75 12.88
N GLY A 69 4.56 2.04 12.65
CA GLY A 69 5.90 2.59 12.58
C GLY A 69 6.73 1.99 11.43
N ILE A 70 8.04 1.93 11.65
CA ILE A 70 8.98 1.33 10.71
C ILE A 70 8.71 -0.17 10.51
N LEU A 71 8.19 -0.87 11.52
CA LEU A 71 7.82 -2.28 11.39
C LEU A 71 6.67 -2.45 10.40
N GLY A 72 5.70 -1.54 10.43
CA GLY A 72 4.62 -1.44 9.45
C GLY A 72 5.13 -1.21 8.04
N LEU A 73 6.04 -0.24 7.86
CA LEU A 73 6.63 0.06 6.55
C LEU A 73 7.45 -1.10 5.99
N VAL A 74 8.20 -1.81 6.84
CA VAL A 74 8.93 -3.02 6.44
C VAL A 74 7.96 -4.13 6.05
N ALA A 75 6.90 -4.36 6.83
CA ALA A 75 5.89 -5.35 6.50
C ALA A 75 5.19 -5.02 5.17
N TYR A 76 4.83 -3.75 4.95
CA TYR A 76 4.29 -3.24 3.69
C TYR A 76 5.23 -3.53 2.53
N ALA A 77 6.51 -3.17 2.65
CA ALA A 77 7.51 -3.38 1.60
C ALA A 77 7.72 -4.88 1.31
N LEU A 78 7.82 -5.72 2.33
CA LEU A 78 7.97 -7.16 2.18
C LEU A 78 6.75 -7.79 1.49
N PHE A 79 5.55 -7.41 1.91
CA PHE A 79 4.31 -7.91 1.32
C PHE A 79 4.17 -7.47 -0.14
N LEU A 80 4.43 -6.18 -0.41
CA LEU A 80 4.37 -5.60 -1.75
C LEU A 80 5.43 -6.19 -2.70
N LEU A 81 6.62 -6.53 -2.21
CA LEU A 81 7.71 -7.07 -3.04
C LEU A 81 7.71 -8.61 -3.15
N ALA A 82 6.91 -9.31 -2.34
CA ALA A 82 6.84 -10.77 -2.32
C ALA A 82 6.74 -11.43 -3.71
N PRO A 83 5.84 -11.01 -4.64
CA PRO A 83 5.73 -11.67 -5.94
C PRO A 83 6.97 -11.44 -6.83
N ILE A 84 7.69 -10.33 -6.69
CA ILE A 84 8.96 -10.12 -7.41
C ILE A 84 10.01 -11.10 -6.90
N VAL A 85 10.14 -11.23 -5.57
CA VAL A 85 11.11 -12.13 -4.94
C VAL A 85 10.86 -13.58 -5.37
N GLU A 86 9.60 -14.01 -5.43
CA GLU A 86 9.21 -15.35 -5.88
C GLU A 86 9.72 -15.64 -7.31
N VAL A 87 9.47 -14.74 -8.24
CA VAL A 87 9.91 -14.90 -9.64
C VAL A 87 11.44 -14.80 -9.77
N LEU A 88 12.10 -14.00 -8.94
CA LEU A 88 13.56 -13.89 -8.96
C LEU A 88 14.25 -15.17 -8.44
N ARG A 89 13.63 -15.85 -7.48
CA ARG A 89 14.08 -17.13 -6.92
C ARG A 89 13.75 -18.34 -7.80
N SER A 90 12.85 -18.19 -8.77
CA SER A 90 12.47 -19.28 -9.67
C SER A 90 13.58 -19.65 -10.67
N ALA A 91 13.44 -20.83 -11.30
CA ALA A 91 14.36 -21.25 -12.34
C ALA A 91 14.36 -20.25 -13.52
N LYS A 92 15.50 -20.15 -14.22
CA LYS A 92 15.63 -19.33 -15.42
C LYS A 92 14.91 -20.02 -16.59
N THR A 93 13.65 -19.68 -16.79
CA THR A 93 12.79 -20.17 -17.87
C THR A 93 12.65 -19.13 -18.97
N ALA A 94 12.23 -19.53 -20.18
CA ALA A 94 11.87 -18.57 -21.23
C ALA A 94 10.67 -17.68 -20.85
N ALA A 95 9.81 -18.15 -19.94
CA ALA A 95 8.65 -17.40 -19.44
C ALA A 95 9.02 -16.38 -18.36
N ARG A 96 10.15 -16.56 -17.64
CA ARG A 96 10.54 -15.73 -16.49
C ARG A 96 10.54 -14.23 -16.78
N PRO A 97 11.10 -13.71 -17.90
CA PRO A 97 11.06 -12.27 -18.18
C PRO A 97 9.63 -11.73 -18.32
N ARG A 98 8.71 -12.52 -18.90
CA ARG A 98 7.30 -12.12 -19.06
C ARG A 98 6.60 -12.05 -17.71
N ILE A 99 6.83 -13.05 -16.85
CA ILE A 99 6.27 -13.06 -15.49
C ILE A 99 6.85 -11.90 -14.68
N LEU A 100 8.15 -11.58 -14.83
CA LEU A 100 8.78 -10.42 -14.17
C LEU A 100 8.11 -9.09 -14.55
N VAL A 101 7.78 -8.88 -15.82
CA VAL A 101 7.05 -7.67 -16.26
C VAL A 101 5.68 -7.59 -15.61
N LEU A 102 4.94 -8.72 -15.54
CA LEU A 102 3.61 -8.76 -14.91
C LEU A 102 3.68 -8.38 -13.43
N VAL A 103 4.57 -9.01 -12.65
CA VAL A 103 4.69 -8.71 -11.22
C VAL A 103 5.26 -7.32 -10.98
N SER A 104 6.19 -6.84 -11.79
CA SER A 104 6.73 -5.47 -11.65
C SER A 104 5.65 -4.43 -11.91
N THR A 105 4.77 -4.67 -12.88
CA THR A 105 3.64 -3.78 -13.17
C THR A 105 2.63 -3.78 -12.03
N LEU A 106 2.30 -4.96 -11.47
CA LEU A 106 1.45 -5.08 -10.29
C LEU A 106 2.01 -4.28 -9.12
N VAL A 107 3.28 -4.51 -8.79
CA VAL A 107 3.97 -3.87 -7.66
C VAL A 107 4.06 -2.36 -7.84
N ALA A 108 4.53 -1.90 -9.01
CA ALA A 108 4.61 -0.48 -9.30
C ALA A 108 3.24 0.19 -9.29
N GLY A 109 2.22 -0.46 -9.85
CA GLY A 109 0.84 0.04 -9.86
C GLY A 109 0.28 0.19 -8.45
N TYR A 110 0.39 -0.85 -7.60
CA TYR A 110 -0.06 -0.79 -6.22
C TYR A 110 0.72 0.25 -5.40
N PHE A 111 2.05 0.35 -5.60
CA PHE A 111 2.86 1.36 -4.93
C PHE A 111 2.41 2.77 -5.30
N ILE A 112 2.31 3.08 -6.60
CA ILE A 112 1.93 4.41 -7.09
C ILE A 112 0.52 4.77 -6.64
N MET A 113 -0.44 3.84 -6.74
CA MET A 113 -1.78 4.07 -6.24
C MET A 113 -1.79 4.26 -4.71
N GLY A 114 -0.97 3.49 -3.99
CA GLY A 114 -0.74 3.57 -2.55
C GLY A 114 -0.23 4.93 -2.06
N LEU A 115 0.46 5.70 -2.91
CA LEU A 115 0.87 7.07 -2.59
C LEU A 115 -0.33 8.05 -2.53
N THR A 116 -1.49 7.66 -3.07
CA THR A 116 -2.66 8.55 -3.19
C THR A 116 -3.96 7.96 -2.62
N ASN A 117 -3.93 6.69 -2.20
CA ASN A 117 -5.03 6.01 -1.56
C ASN A 117 -4.53 4.84 -0.70
N ALA A 118 -5.39 4.28 0.15
CA ALA A 118 -5.11 3.00 0.80
C ALA A 118 -5.33 1.85 -0.19
N MET A 119 -4.28 1.09 -0.53
CA MET A 119 -4.35 -0.11 -1.38
C MET A 119 -4.35 -1.38 -0.56
N PHE A 120 -3.77 -1.35 0.64
CA PHE A 120 -3.90 -2.43 1.62
C PHE A 120 -4.70 -1.97 2.83
N GLY A 121 -5.65 -2.79 3.27
CA GLY A 121 -6.64 -2.44 4.30
C GLY A 121 -8.04 -2.17 3.74
N ILE A 122 -8.15 -1.84 2.44
CA ILE A 122 -9.41 -1.91 1.70
C ILE A 122 -9.58 -3.32 1.13
N LEU A 123 -10.64 -4.01 1.54
CA LEU A 123 -10.85 -5.45 1.27
C LEU A 123 -10.73 -5.81 -0.21
N THR A 124 -11.42 -5.08 -1.10
CA THR A 124 -11.51 -5.42 -2.53
C THR A 124 -10.16 -5.35 -3.25
N VAL A 125 -9.38 -4.29 -3.02
CA VAL A 125 -8.05 -4.12 -3.62
C VAL A 125 -7.02 -5.02 -2.95
N THR A 126 -7.10 -5.23 -1.63
CA THR A 126 -6.21 -6.17 -0.92
C THR A 126 -6.38 -7.61 -1.44
N VAL A 127 -7.63 -8.06 -1.60
CA VAL A 127 -7.94 -9.39 -2.15
C VAL A 127 -7.50 -9.49 -3.60
N SER A 128 -7.70 -8.43 -4.40
CA SER A 128 -7.26 -8.40 -5.80
C SER A 128 -5.75 -8.60 -5.92
N TYR A 129 -4.95 -7.94 -5.08
CA TYR A 129 -3.50 -8.15 -5.02
C TYR A 129 -3.14 -9.60 -4.67
N ALA A 130 -3.77 -10.16 -3.63
CA ALA A 130 -3.52 -11.52 -3.19
C ALA A 130 -3.85 -12.57 -4.28
N VAL A 131 -4.98 -12.40 -4.99
CA VAL A 131 -5.36 -13.28 -6.10
C VAL A 131 -4.33 -13.23 -7.22
N ILE A 132 -3.87 -12.04 -7.62
CA ILE A 132 -2.85 -11.92 -8.68
C ILE A 132 -1.51 -12.54 -8.24
N CYS A 133 -1.16 -12.45 -6.95
CA CYS A 133 0.01 -13.15 -6.40
C CYS A 133 -0.12 -14.67 -6.52
N VAL A 134 -1.29 -15.23 -6.20
CA VAL A 134 -1.56 -16.68 -6.36
C VAL A 134 -1.45 -17.08 -7.83
N VAL A 135 -2.05 -16.33 -8.75
CA VAL A 135 -1.96 -16.60 -10.19
C VAL A 135 -0.50 -16.58 -10.67
N THR A 136 0.28 -15.61 -10.21
CA THR A 136 1.71 -15.52 -10.51
C THR A 136 2.47 -16.75 -10.02
N GLY A 137 2.20 -17.19 -8.78
CA GLY A 137 2.81 -18.40 -8.23
C GLY A 137 2.53 -19.64 -9.08
N VAL A 138 1.28 -19.79 -9.55
CA VAL A 138 0.90 -20.89 -10.46
C VAL A 138 1.67 -20.80 -11.79
N LEU A 139 1.80 -19.61 -12.38
CA LEU A 139 2.58 -19.42 -13.62
C LEU A 139 4.06 -19.77 -13.44
N VAL A 140 4.66 -19.40 -12.30
CA VAL A 140 6.03 -19.77 -11.94
C VAL A 140 6.17 -21.29 -11.81
N MET A 141 5.24 -21.94 -11.11
CA MET A 141 5.24 -23.40 -10.95
C MET A 141 5.15 -24.13 -12.29
N GLN A 142 4.25 -23.72 -13.16
CA GLN A 142 4.09 -24.29 -14.51
C GLN A 142 5.36 -24.11 -15.35
N ALA A 143 5.96 -22.92 -15.34
CA ALA A 143 7.19 -22.66 -16.06
C ALA A 143 8.36 -23.53 -15.56
N ASN A 144 8.44 -23.77 -14.25
CA ASN A 144 9.45 -24.65 -13.67
C ASN A 144 9.22 -26.13 -14.03
N GLN A 145 7.97 -26.58 -14.14
CA GLN A 145 7.65 -27.94 -14.57
C GLN A 145 8.02 -28.18 -16.03
N ALA A 146 7.76 -27.20 -16.90
CA ALA A 146 8.10 -27.28 -18.32
C ALA A 146 9.62 -27.36 -18.60
N LEU A 147 10.47 -26.92 -17.67
CA LEU A 147 11.92 -27.11 -17.76
C LEU A 147 12.38 -28.54 -17.41
N LYS A 148 11.56 -29.30 -16.69
CA LYS A 148 11.90 -30.66 -16.22
C LYS A 148 11.38 -31.76 -17.16
N ALA A 149 10.49 -31.42 -18.09
CA ALA A 149 9.96 -32.30 -19.13
C ALA A 149 10.87 -32.28 -20.36
#